data_AF-A0A7C7HX57-F1
#
_entry.id   AF-A0A7C7HX57-F1
#
_cell.length_a   1.000
_cell.length_b   1.000
_cell.length_c   1.000
_cell.angle_alpha   90.00
_cell.angle_beta   90.00
_cell.angle_gamma   90.00
#
_symmetry.space_group_name_H-M   'P 1'
#
loop_
_entity.id
_entity.type
_entity.pdbx_description
1 polymer ?
#
loop_
_entity_poly.entity_id
_entity_poly.type
_entity_poly.pdbx_seq_one_letter_code
_entity_poly.pdbx_strand_id
1 'polypeptide(L)'
;MELNSYMINGLVEIVLLVIGILIALQINSWNEGRKEKQLENQLFEAIINDLDLKRKELVADLNFGMKIVQDSDKIMHTWDNERRIDSTNIKNILEVIGDDSWFHNINSPAYIGLSNSDLWKLLPVSIINQIDDIYRANLPRIKVLFQKSGEYATYCKLNFLAPNNLLDLDKSSEEIVELLKGKEQDFISYLSLFRNGVFRLNERFEQSTTSIEKVINNLESYKDTVPEIMYG
;
A
#
# COMPACT_ATOMS: atom_id res chain seq x y z
N MET A 1 -78.04 -17.70 22.31
CA MET A 1 -76.73 -18.40 22.33
C MET A 1 -75.93 -18.03 21.08
N GLU A 2 -75.87 -16.73 20.74
CA GLU A 2 -75.32 -16.24 19.45
C GLU A 2 -74.08 -15.34 19.63
N LEU A 3 -73.91 -14.70 20.79
CA LEU A 3 -72.74 -13.85 21.07
C LEU A 3 -71.40 -14.60 21.05
N ASN A 4 -71.38 -15.89 21.43
CA ASN A 4 -70.15 -16.65 21.56
C ASN A 4 -69.47 -16.91 20.19
N SER A 5 -70.28 -17.15 19.14
CA SER A 5 -69.76 -17.43 17.80
C SER A 5 -69.18 -16.18 17.13
N TYR A 6 -69.79 -15.01 17.32
CA TYR A 6 -69.27 -13.75 16.76
C TYR A 6 -67.96 -13.30 17.42
N MET A 7 -67.83 -13.48 18.74
CA MET A 7 -66.59 -13.14 19.46
C MET A 7 -65.42 -14.05 19.08
N ILE A 8 -65.66 -15.36 18.92
CA ILE A 8 -64.62 -16.32 18.51
C ILE A 8 -64.16 -16.04 17.08
N ASN A 9 -65.10 -15.79 16.16
CA ASN A 9 -64.78 -15.51 14.77
C ASN A 9 -63.94 -14.22 14.61
N GLY A 10 -64.29 -13.14 15.32
CA GLY A 10 -63.51 -11.90 15.32
C GLY A 10 -62.13 -12.03 15.99
N LEU A 11 -62.01 -12.88 17.02
CA LEU A 11 -60.72 -13.14 17.67
C LEU A 11 -59.78 -13.93 16.77
N VAL A 12 -60.30 -14.90 16.01
CA VAL A 12 -59.52 -15.64 15.00
C VAL A 12 -59.04 -14.72 13.88
N GLU A 13 -59.88 -13.81 13.40
CA GLU A 13 -59.51 -12.83 12.36
C GLU A 13 -58.38 -11.89 12.84
N ILE A 14 -58.46 -11.40 14.07
CA ILE A 14 -57.41 -10.57 14.68
C ILE A 14 -56.11 -11.36 14.82
N VAL A 15 -56.16 -12.60 15.31
CA VAL A 15 -54.97 -13.45 15.46
C VAL A 15 -54.32 -13.74 14.10
N LEU A 16 -55.11 -14.03 13.07
CA LEU A 16 -54.62 -14.22 11.70
C LEU A 16 -53.96 -12.96 11.15
N LEU A 17 -54.55 -11.79 11.40
CA LEU A 17 -54.01 -10.51 10.96
C LEU A 17 -52.68 -10.18 11.67
N VAL A 18 -52.59 -10.45 12.98
CA VAL A 18 -51.35 -10.28 13.77
C VAL A 18 -50.25 -11.23 13.27
N ILE A 19 -50.58 -12.50 13.02
CA ILE A 19 -49.62 -13.46 12.44
C ILE A 19 -49.14 -12.99 11.06
N GLY A 20 -50.05 -12.49 10.23
CA GLY A 20 -49.71 -11.92 8.92
C GLY A 20 -48.72 -10.75 9.02
N ILE A 21 -48.94 -9.83 9.96
CA ILE A 21 -48.03 -8.70 10.21
C ILE A 21 -46.67 -9.19 10.71
N LEU A 22 -46.64 -10.14 11.66
CA LEU A 22 -45.40 -10.67 12.21
C LEU A 22 -44.55 -11.39 11.14
N ILE A 23 -45.19 -12.18 10.28
CA ILE A 23 -44.51 -12.83 9.14
C ILE A 23 -43.99 -11.77 8.15
N ALA A 24 -44.79 -10.74 7.84
CA ALA A 24 -44.37 -9.66 6.95
C ALA A 24 -43.15 -8.90 7.52
N LEU A 25 -43.13 -8.63 8.82
CA LEU A 25 -41.97 -8.03 9.51
C LEU A 25 -40.76 -8.95 9.47
N GLN A 26 -40.92 -10.25 9.73
CA GLN A 26 -39.82 -11.23 9.65
C GLN A 26 -39.21 -11.30 8.25
N ILE A 27 -40.04 -11.35 7.20
CA ILE A 27 -39.57 -11.36 5.81
C ILE A 27 -38.84 -10.06 5.47
N ASN A 28 -39.35 -8.91 5.93
CA ASN A 28 -38.70 -7.63 5.69
C ASN A 28 -37.33 -7.55 6.39
N SER A 29 -37.26 -7.91 7.68
CA SER A 29 -36.01 -7.95 8.44
C SER A 29 -34.98 -8.92 7.82
N TRP A 30 -35.42 -10.09 7.34
CA TRP A 30 -34.55 -11.02 6.62
C TRP A 30 -34.02 -10.44 5.29
N ASN A 31 -34.87 -9.71 4.55
CA ASN A 31 -34.46 -9.06 3.31
C ASN A 31 -33.48 -7.90 3.55
N GLU A 32 -33.68 -7.13 4.61
CA GLU A 32 -32.77 -6.06 5.04
C GLU A 32 -31.41 -6.63 5.47
N GLY A 33 -31.39 -7.68 6.29
CA GLY A 33 -30.15 -8.35 6.70
C GLY A 33 -29.36 -8.93 5.51
N ARG A 34 -30.04 -9.50 4.51
CA ARG A 34 -29.37 -9.96 3.27
C ARG A 34 -28.71 -8.81 2.49
N LYS A 35 -29.37 -7.65 2.40
CA LYS A 35 -28.81 -6.47 1.72
C LYS A 35 -27.61 -5.90 2.49
N GLU A 36 -27.70 -5.83 3.81
CA GLU A 36 -26.61 -5.37 4.67
C GLU A 36 -25.38 -6.26 4.53
N LYS A 37 -25.55 -7.59 4.57
CA LYS A 37 -24.46 -8.55 4.34
C LYS A 37 -23.83 -8.43 2.95
N GLN A 38 -24.63 -8.14 1.92
CA GLN A 38 -24.09 -7.92 0.58
C GLN A 38 -23.19 -6.66 0.53
N LEU A 39 -23.62 -5.57 1.18
CA LEU A 39 -22.83 -4.34 1.27
C LEU A 39 -21.55 -4.55 2.09
N GLU A 40 -21.63 -5.30 3.19
CA GLU A 40 -20.48 -5.66 4.02
C GLU A 40 -19.45 -6.47 3.22
N ASN A 41 -19.89 -7.48 2.44
CA ASN A 41 -18.99 -8.25 1.57
C ASN A 41 -18.30 -7.38 0.51
N GLN A 42 -19.05 -6.45 -0.10
CA GLN A 42 -18.49 -5.50 -1.07
C GLN A 42 -17.46 -4.57 -0.42
N LEU A 43 -17.69 -4.14 0.82
CA LEU A 43 -16.73 -3.37 1.61
C LEU A 43 -15.43 -4.17 1.83
N PHE A 44 -15.52 -5.42 2.29
CA PHE A 44 -14.35 -6.28 2.50
C PHE A 44 -13.55 -6.48 1.21
N GLU A 45 -14.23 -6.81 0.10
CA GLU A 45 -13.56 -7.02 -1.18
C GLU A 45 -12.89 -5.74 -1.69
N ALA A 46 -13.55 -4.60 -1.55
CA ALA A 46 -12.99 -3.32 -1.97
C ALA A 46 -11.72 -2.96 -1.18
N ILE A 47 -11.73 -3.12 0.16
CA ILE A 47 -10.57 -2.77 0.98
C ILE A 47 -9.42 -3.78 0.84
N ILE A 48 -9.72 -5.07 0.72
CA ILE A 48 -8.70 -6.11 0.48
C ILE A 48 -8.01 -5.87 -0.87
N ASN A 49 -8.78 -5.62 -1.93
CA ASN A 49 -8.23 -5.34 -3.24
C ASN A 49 -7.35 -4.09 -3.24
N ASP A 50 -7.78 -3.01 -2.57
CA ASP A 50 -6.99 -1.79 -2.48
C ASP A 50 -5.68 -2.01 -1.70
N LEU A 51 -5.74 -2.72 -0.57
CA LEU A 51 -4.55 -3.11 0.20
C LEU A 51 -3.59 -3.96 -0.63
N ASP A 52 -4.08 -4.97 -1.36
CA ASP A 52 -3.23 -5.82 -2.20
C ASP A 52 -2.59 -5.06 -3.37
N LEU A 53 -3.32 -4.10 -3.96
CA LEU A 53 -2.74 -3.19 -4.97
C LEU A 53 -1.61 -2.36 -4.36
N LYS A 54 -1.83 -1.75 -3.19
CA LYS A 54 -0.77 -0.99 -2.49
C LYS A 54 0.42 -1.87 -2.17
N ARG A 55 0.19 -3.10 -1.70
CA ARG A 55 1.25 -4.07 -1.43
C ARG A 55 2.09 -4.36 -2.67
N LYS A 56 1.45 -4.64 -3.81
CA LYS A 56 2.13 -4.91 -5.09
C LYS A 56 2.98 -3.73 -5.55
N GLU A 57 2.48 -2.51 -5.39
CA GLU A 57 3.25 -1.28 -5.67
C GLU A 57 4.50 -1.22 -4.77
N LEU A 58 4.37 -1.44 -3.45
CA LEU A 58 5.50 -1.43 -2.53
C LEU A 58 6.53 -2.52 -2.83
N VAL A 59 6.09 -3.71 -3.24
CA VAL A 59 6.99 -4.80 -3.64
C VAL A 59 7.78 -4.45 -4.91
N ALA A 60 7.13 -3.81 -5.89
CA ALA A 60 7.81 -3.34 -7.09
C ALA A 60 8.88 -2.28 -6.76
N ASP A 61 8.52 -1.30 -5.93
CA ASP A 61 9.44 -0.26 -5.46
C ASP A 61 10.61 -0.85 -4.64
N LEU A 62 10.34 -1.82 -3.76
CA LEU A 62 11.35 -2.56 -2.99
C LEU A 62 12.37 -3.24 -3.90
N ASN A 63 11.90 -4.01 -4.89
CA ASN A 63 12.76 -4.73 -5.81
C ASN A 63 13.64 -3.78 -6.63
N PHE A 64 13.07 -2.65 -7.09
CA PHE A 64 13.83 -1.62 -7.79
C PHE A 64 14.90 -0.99 -6.90
N GLY A 65 14.54 -0.59 -5.68
CA GLY A 65 15.50 -0.07 -4.70
C GLY A 65 16.60 -1.07 -4.35
N MET A 66 16.28 -2.37 -4.26
CA MET A 66 17.27 -3.42 -3.97
C MET A 66 18.32 -3.50 -5.06
N LYS A 67 17.92 -3.39 -6.33
CA LYS A 67 18.84 -3.35 -7.46
C LYS A 67 19.78 -2.14 -7.37
N ILE A 68 19.24 -0.95 -7.05
CA ILE A 68 20.04 0.27 -6.86
C ILE A 68 21.09 0.06 -5.77
N VAL A 69 20.69 -0.50 -4.63
CA VAL A 69 21.58 -0.78 -3.50
C VAL A 69 22.68 -1.77 -3.92
N GLN A 70 22.32 -2.87 -4.57
CA GLN A 70 23.27 -3.90 -5.03
C GLN A 70 24.28 -3.35 -6.04
N ASP A 71 23.83 -2.57 -7.02
CA ASP A 71 24.70 -2.00 -8.05
C ASP A 71 25.64 -0.94 -7.44
N SER A 72 25.14 -0.15 -6.49
CA SER A 72 25.95 0.81 -5.72
C SER A 72 27.01 0.09 -4.87
N ASP A 73 26.62 -0.97 -4.17
CA ASP A 73 27.52 -1.74 -3.30
C ASP A 73 28.65 -2.38 -4.08
N LYS A 74 28.41 -2.87 -5.30
CA LYS A 74 29.47 -3.40 -6.16
C LYS A 74 30.49 -2.33 -6.53
N ILE A 75 30.04 -1.12 -6.87
CA ILE A 75 30.93 0.01 -7.19
C ILE A 75 31.75 0.40 -5.97
N MET A 76 31.10 0.56 -4.81
CA MET A 76 31.75 0.92 -3.55
C MET A 76 32.75 -0.15 -3.09
N HIS A 77 32.39 -1.43 -3.17
CA HIS A 77 33.27 -2.54 -2.85
C HIS A 77 34.51 -2.56 -3.75
N THR A 78 34.36 -2.30 -5.05
CA THR A 78 35.50 -2.22 -5.97
C THR A 78 36.40 -1.03 -5.63
N TRP A 79 35.81 0.12 -5.29
CA TRP A 79 36.58 1.28 -4.85
C TRP A 79 37.38 1.00 -3.57
N ASP A 80 36.76 0.39 -2.56
CA ASP A 80 37.39 0.14 -1.27
C ASP A 80 38.57 -0.84 -1.37
N ASN A 81 38.47 -1.84 -2.23
CA ASN A 81 39.49 -2.88 -2.39
C ASN A 81 40.55 -2.58 -3.45
N GLU A 82 40.16 -1.95 -4.57
CA GLU A 82 41.00 -1.82 -5.76
C GLU A 82 41.29 -0.36 -6.15
N ARG A 83 40.67 0.62 -5.46
CA ARG A 83 40.83 2.07 -5.74
C ARG A 83 40.54 2.44 -7.20
N ARG A 84 39.55 1.77 -7.79
CA ARG A 84 39.01 2.08 -9.12
C ARG A 84 37.49 2.00 -9.16
N ILE A 85 36.89 2.68 -10.12
CA ILE A 85 35.47 2.53 -10.46
C ILE A 85 35.33 1.50 -11.59
N ASP A 86 34.44 0.52 -11.41
CA ASP A 86 34.10 -0.47 -12.43
C ASP A 86 33.07 0.10 -13.42
N SER A 87 33.28 -0.13 -14.72
CA SER A 87 32.39 0.32 -15.80
C SER A 87 31.08 -0.49 -15.89
N THR A 88 30.99 -1.65 -15.24
CA THR A 88 29.86 -2.59 -15.37
C THR A 88 28.51 -2.00 -14.95
N ASN A 89 28.45 -1.32 -13.80
CA ASN A 89 27.18 -0.81 -13.23
C ASN A 89 27.08 0.72 -13.24
N ILE A 90 28.12 1.42 -13.70
CA ILE A 90 28.19 2.88 -13.57
C ILE A 90 27.04 3.56 -14.31
N LYS A 91 26.74 3.12 -15.53
CA LYS A 91 25.69 3.70 -16.36
C LYS A 91 24.31 3.56 -15.71
N ASN A 92 23.98 2.37 -15.19
CA ASN A 92 22.72 2.14 -14.47
C ASN A 92 22.57 3.07 -13.27
N ILE A 93 23.64 3.29 -12.50
CA ILE A 93 23.61 4.18 -11.34
C ILE A 93 23.44 5.65 -11.76
N LEU A 94 24.14 6.08 -12.81
CA LEU A 94 23.99 7.44 -13.33
C LEU A 94 22.60 7.68 -13.93
N GLU A 95 22.02 6.69 -14.62
CA GLU A 95 20.64 6.70 -15.08
C GLU A 95 19.66 6.92 -13.94
N VAL A 96 19.77 6.12 -12.87
CA VAL A 96 18.87 6.22 -11.71
C VAL A 96 19.01 7.55 -10.98
N ILE A 97 20.24 8.05 -10.77
CA ILE A 97 20.46 9.34 -10.09
C ILE A 97 20.02 10.51 -10.99
N GLY A 98 20.19 10.35 -12.31
CA GLY A 98 19.79 11.30 -13.32
C GLY A 98 18.28 11.43 -13.47
N ASP A 99 17.55 10.32 -13.30
CA ASP A 99 16.11 10.22 -13.51
C ASP A 99 15.29 11.01 -12.48
N ASP A 100 14.25 11.68 -12.96
CA ASP A 100 13.27 12.42 -12.18
C ASP A 100 11.90 11.72 -12.16
N SER A 101 11.79 10.54 -12.78
CA SER A 101 10.55 9.82 -12.98
C SER A 101 10.17 8.87 -11.84
N TRP A 102 11.07 8.55 -10.92
CA TRP A 102 10.73 7.68 -9.79
C TRP A 102 9.80 8.44 -8.83
N PHE A 103 8.52 8.05 -8.80
CA PHE A 103 7.49 8.64 -7.93
C PHE A 103 6.72 7.56 -7.16
N HIS A 104 6.29 7.89 -5.93
CA HIS A 104 5.46 7.01 -5.11
C HIS A 104 4.07 7.63 -4.88
N ASN A 105 3.02 6.95 -5.31
CA ASN A 105 1.63 7.41 -5.18
C ASN A 105 0.93 6.79 -3.97
N ILE A 106 0.87 7.54 -2.87
CA ILE A 106 0.14 7.12 -1.66
C ILE A 106 -1.39 7.26 -1.75
N ASN A 107 -1.92 7.88 -2.81
CA ASN A 107 -3.35 8.14 -2.88
C ASN A 107 -4.11 6.83 -3.09
N SER A 108 -5.10 6.59 -2.25
CA SER A 108 -6.10 5.54 -2.42
C SER A 108 -7.50 6.17 -2.38
N PRO A 109 -8.10 6.43 -3.56
CA PRO A 109 -9.48 6.90 -3.64
C PRO A 109 -10.47 5.91 -3.03
N ALA A 110 -10.20 4.60 -3.13
CA ALA A 110 -11.05 3.57 -2.54
C ALA A 110 -11.05 3.66 -1.02
N TYR A 111 -9.87 3.71 -0.38
CA TYR A 111 -9.78 3.89 1.07
C TYR A 111 -10.41 5.21 1.53
N ILE A 112 -10.17 6.33 0.83
CA ILE A 112 -10.76 7.63 1.19
C ILE A 112 -12.27 7.60 1.08
N GLY A 113 -12.82 7.01 0.01
CA GLY A 113 -14.27 6.88 -0.17
C GLY A 113 -14.89 6.01 0.91
N LEU A 114 -14.28 4.85 1.19
CA LEU A 114 -14.77 3.90 2.18
C LEU A 114 -14.68 4.47 3.60
N SER A 115 -13.52 5.00 4.02
CA SER A 115 -13.31 5.51 5.38
C SER A 115 -14.19 6.71 5.76
N ASN A 116 -14.76 7.41 4.77
CA ASN A 116 -15.72 8.49 4.98
C ASN A 116 -17.19 8.03 4.89
N SER A 117 -17.44 6.76 4.55
CA SER A 117 -18.78 6.21 4.39
C SER A 117 -19.30 5.58 5.69
N ASP A 118 -20.63 5.45 5.80
CA ASP A 118 -21.24 4.71 6.90
C ASP A 118 -20.90 3.22 6.89
N LEU A 119 -20.52 2.66 5.74
CA LEU A 119 -20.07 1.27 5.62
C LEU A 119 -18.82 1.01 6.45
N TRP A 120 -17.93 2.01 6.61
CA TRP A 120 -16.73 1.86 7.42
C TRP A 120 -17.01 1.47 8.86
N LYS A 121 -18.14 1.94 9.40
CA LYS A 121 -18.57 1.69 10.79
C LYS A 121 -18.99 0.24 11.02
N LEU A 122 -19.20 -0.53 9.97
CA LEU A 122 -19.51 -1.96 10.04
C LEU A 122 -18.27 -2.79 10.41
N LEU A 123 -17.06 -2.27 10.17
CA LEU A 123 -15.82 -2.96 10.52
C LEU A 123 -15.54 -2.91 12.03
N PRO A 124 -14.96 -3.96 12.63
CA PRO A 124 -14.45 -3.90 13.99
C PRO A 124 -13.43 -2.78 14.16
N VAL A 125 -13.48 -2.09 15.30
CA VAL A 125 -12.50 -1.04 15.65
C VAL A 125 -11.05 -1.53 15.55
N SER A 126 -10.79 -2.79 15.92
CA SER A 126 -9.46 -3.40 15.82
C SER A 126 -8.97 -3.55 14.36
N ILE A 127 -9.87 -3.81 13.42
CA ILE A 127 -9.58 -3.89 11.99
C ILE A 127 -9.40 -2.49 11.42
N ILE A 128 -10.28 -1.55 11.77
CA ILE A 128 -10.17 -0.14 11.37
C ILE A 128 -8.81 0.42 11.76
N ASN A 129 -8.38 0.24 13.01
CA ASN A 129 -7.10 0.74 13.49
C ASN A 129 -5.91 0.15 12.70
N GLN A 130 -5.98 -1.14 12.37
CA GLN A 130 -4.94 -1.79 11.57
C GLN A 130 -4.87 -1.22 10.15
N ILE A 131 -6.02 -0.97 9.52
CA ILE A 131 -6.06 -0.36 8.19
C ILE A 131 -5.57 1.08 8.26
N ASP A 132 -6.00 1.86 9.26
CA ASP A 132 -5.56 3.23 9.47
C ASP A 132 -4.05 3.33 9.72
N ASP A 133 -3.44 2.37 10.43
CA ASP A 133 -1.98 2.32 10.59
C ASP A 133 -1.27 2.18 9.24
N ILE A 134 -1.83 1.45 8.27
CA ILE A 134 -1.29 1.38 6.91
C ILE A 134 -1.40 2.75 6.22
N TYR A 135 -2.63 3.26 6.05
CA TYR A 135 -2.87 4.41 5.18
C TYR A 135 -2.50 5.76 5.80
N ARG A 136 -2.63 5.91 7.13
CA ARG A 136 -2.42 7.17 7.84
C ARG A 136 -1.06 7.27 8.51
N ALA A 137 -0.35 6.16 8.72
CA ALA A 137 0.98 6.17 9.33
C ALA A 137 2.08 5.62 8.42
N ASN A 138 1.94 4.38 7.93
CA ASN A 138 3.01 3.70 7.20
C ASN A 138 3.27 4.30 5.81
N LEU A 139 2.23 4.41 4.97
CA LEU A 139 2.36 4.97 3.62
C LEU A 139 2.85 6.44 3.64
N PRO A 140 2.38 7.33 4.54
CA PRO A 140 2.94 8.67 4.67
C PRO A 140 4.42 8.68 5.08
N ARG A 141 4.87 7.80 5.97
CA ARG A 141 6.30 7.68 6.33
C ARG A 141 7.15 7.26 5.13
N ILE A 142 6.66 6.30 4.35
CA ILE A 142 7.29 5.89 3.10
C ILE A 142 7.43 7.08 2.14
N LYS A 143 6.36 7.85 1.94
CA LYS A 143 6.40 9.04 1.09
C LYS A 143 7.49 10.03 1.50
N VAL A 144 7.66 10.29 2.79
CA VAL A 144 8.70 11.20 3.28
C VAL A 144 10.10 10.65 2.97
N LEU A 145 10.34 9.36 3.22
CA LEU A 145 11.65 8.73 2.94
C LEU A 145 11.94 8.66 1.44
N PHE A 146 10.91 8.44 0.63
CA PHE A 146 10.99 8.46 -0.82
C PHE A 146 11.42 9.84 -1.31
N GLN A 147 10.75 10.90 -0.84
CA GLN A 147 11.13 12.29 -1.15
C GLN A 147 12.58 12.59 -0.75
N LYS A 148 13.01 12.15 0.44
CA LYS A 148 14.40 12.32 0.88
C LYS A 148 15.40 11.58 0.00
N SER A 149 15.06 10.40 -0.50
CA SER A 149 15.92 9.66 -1.43
C SER A 149 16.06 10.40 -2.76
N GLY A 150 14.97 10.98 -3.27
CA GLY A 150 15.00 11.87 -4.44
C GLY A 150 15.80 13.16 -4.22
N GLU A 151 15.76 13.74 -3.02
CA GLU A 151 16.61 14.89 -2.65
C GLU A 151 18.10 14.54 -2.71
N TYR A 152 18.51 13.34 -2.26
CA TYR A 152 19.91 12.91 -2.34
C TYR A 152 20.36 12.69 -3.79
N ALA A 153 19.50 12.10 -4.64
CA ALA A 153 19.77 11.96 -6.06
C ALA A 153 19.92 13.33 -6.73
N THR A 154 18.97 14.24 -6.47
CA THR A 154 19.01 15.63 -6.98
C THR A 154 20.29 16.35 -6.52
N TYR A 155 20.67 16.18 -5.26
CA TYR A 155 21.89 16.76 -4.71
C TYR A 155 23.14 16.25 -5.43
N CYS A 156 23.25 14.94 -5.69
CA CYS A 156 24.33 14.35 -6.49
C CYS A 156 24.33 14.86 -7.94
N LYS A 157 23.14 14.88 -8.58
CA LYS A 157 22.95 15.36 -9.94
C LYS A 157 23.46 16.78 -10.13
N LEU A 158 23.03 17.71 -9.26
CA LEU A 158 23.35 19.13 -9.40
C LEU A 158 24.78 19.47 -8.98
N ASN A 159 25.31 18.83 -7.94
CA ASN A 159 26.61 19.21 -7.37
C ASN A 159 27.77 18.36 -7.89
N PHE A 160 27.51 17.20 -8.48
CA PHE A 160 28.55 16.30 -8.96
C PHE A 160 28.36 15.88 -10.42
N LEU A 161 27.20 15.37 -10.83
CA LEU A 161 27.06 14.82 -12.18
C LEU A 161 27.07 15.91 -13.27
N ALA A 162 26.29 16.97 -13.10
CA ALA A 162 26.21 18.05 -14.08
C ALA A 162 27.55 18.78 -14.28
N PRO A 163 28.28 19.20 -13.21
CA PRO A 163 29.58 19.85 -13.38
C PRO A 163 30.67 18.98 -14.01
N ASN A 164 30.51 17.65 -13.94
CA ASN A 164 31.48 16.68 -14.46
C ASN A 164 31.08 16.05 -15.80
N ASN A 165 30.04 16.58 -16.48
CA ASN A 165 29.54 16.08 -17.77
C ASN A 165 29.07 14.60 -17.74
N LEU A 166 28.54 14.16 -16.60
CA LEU A 166 28.10 12.77 -16.34
C LEU A 166 26.59 12.56 -16.54
N LEU A 167 25.85 13.56 -17.05
CA LEU A 167 24.42 13.43 -17.34
C LEU A 167 24.11 12.94 -18.76
N ASP A 168 25.10 13.00 -19.65
CA ASP A 168 24.97 12.48 -21.01
C ASP A 168 25.36 11.00 -21.03
N LEU A 169 24.33 10.17 -21.13
CA LEU A 169 24.39 8.73 -21.08
C LEU A 169 24.59 8.10 -22.46
N ASP A 170 24.74 8.87 -23.54
CA ASP A 170 25.17 8.32 -24.83
C ASP A 170 26.65 7.88 -24.79
N LYS A 171 27.41 8.39 -23.82
CA LYS A 171 28.79 7.98 -23.55
C LYS A 171 28.88 6.50 -23.17
N SER A 172 29.97 5.86 -23.59
CA SER A 172 30.32 4.51 -23.15
C SER A 172 30.65 4.47 -21.66
N SER A 173 30.51 3.31 -21.02
CA SER A 173 30.85 3.15 -19.61
C SER A 173 32.33 3.44 -19.35
N GLU A 174 33.22 3.16 -20.31
CA GLU A 174 34.65 3.46 -20.23
C GLU A 174 34.92 4.97 -20.25
N GLU A 175 34.23 5.72 -21.12
CA GLU A 175 34.32 7.19 -21.14
C GLU A 175 33.82 7.81 -19.83
N ILE A 176 32.73 7.26 -19.27
CA ILE A 176 32.20 7.69 -17.97
C ILE A 176 33.24 7.48 -16.86
N VAL A 177 33.88 6.30 -16.83
CA VAL A 177 34.94 6.01 -15.85
C VAL A 177 36.15 6.94 -16.04
N GLU A 178 36.51 7.29 -17.28
CA GLU A 178 37.57 8.26 -17.55
C GLU A 178 37.26 9.66 -16.98
N LEU A 179 36.01 10.12 -17.09
CA LEU A 179 35.57 11.42 -16.56
C LEU A 179 35.61 11.48 -15.02
N LEU A 180 35.53 10.33 -14.36
CA LEU A 180 35.60 10.18 -12.90
C LEU A 180 37.04 10.19 -12.36
N LYS A 181 38.07 10.09 -13.21
CA LYS A 181 39.47 10.07 -12.75
C LYS A 181 39.83 11.31 -11.94
N GLY A 182 40.39 11.09 -10.76
CA GLY A 182 40.76 12.14 -9.81
C GLY A 182 39.60 12.70 -9.00
N LYS A 183 38.38 12.14 -9.13
CA LYS A 183 37.15 12.57 -8.42
C LYS A 183 36.37 11.38 -7.85
N GLU A 184 36.98 10.20 -7.82
CA GLU A 184 36.34 8.94 -7.45
C GLU A 184 35.86 8.98 -6.00
N GLN A 185 36.67 9.51 -5.08
CA GLN A 185 36.29 9.62 -3.67
C GLN A 185 35.06 10.52 -3.46
N ASP A 186 34.97 11.61 -4.22
CA ASP A 186 33.82 12.52 -4.17
C ASP A 186 32.58 11.80 -4.71
N PHE A 187 32.70 11.14 -5.87
CA PHE A 187 31.62 10.33 -6.44
C PHE A 187 31.11 9.28 -5.46
N ILE A 188 32.01 8.52 -4.83
CA ILE A 188 31.68 7.48 -3.85
C ILE A 188 30.96 8.08 -2.64
N SER A 189 31.33 9.29 -2.22
CA SER A 189 30.66 9.98 -1.11
C SER A 189 29.21 10.33 -1.46
N TYR A 190 28.96 10.85 -2.67
CA TYR A 190 27.60 11.10 -3.16
C TYR A 190 26.79 9.82 -3.34
N LEU A 191 27.40 8.79 -3.94
CA LEU A 191 26.77 7.49 -4.17
C LEU A 191 26.36 6.84 -2.84
N SER A 192 27.25 6.87 -1.84
CA SER A 192 26.97 6.34 -0.50
C SER A 192 25.78 7.04 0.17
N LEU A 193 25.69 8.37 0.07
CA LEU A 193 24.55 9.12 0.62
C LEU A 193 23.22 8.69 -0.03
N PHE A 194 23.18 8.64 -1.36
CA PHE A 194 22.00 8.21 -2.11
C PHE A 194 21.62 6.76 -1.79
N ARG A 195 22.57 5.82 -1.91
CA ARG A 195 22.41 4.39 -1.61
C ARG A 195 21.87 4.17 -0.20
N ASN A 196 22.38 4.88 0.80
CA ASN A 196 21.92 4.75 2.18
C ASN A 196 20.49 5.26 2.38
N GLY A 197 20.08 6.28 1.62
CA GLY A 197 18.68 6.70 1.56
C GLY A 197 17.77 5.60 1.04
N VAL A 198 18.12 5.04 -0.12
CA VAL A 198 17.37 3.95 -0.77
C VAL A 198 17.31 2.69 0.10
N PHE A 199 18.41 2.33 0.76
CA PHE A 199 18.44 1.20 1.69
C PHE A 199 17.42 1.33 2.83
N ARG A 200 17.39 2.49 3.51
CA ARG A 200 16.42 2.74 4.59
C ARG A 200 14.98 2.77 4.07
N LEU A 201 14.79 3.27 2.86
CA LEU A 201 13.48 3.27 2.21
C LEU A 201 13.00 1.83 1.94
N ASN A 202 13.89 0.96 1.44
CA ASN A 202 13.60 -0.47 1.24
C ASN A 202 13.21 -1.18 2.53
N GLU A 203 13.91 -0.95 3.64
CA GLU A 203 13.52 -1.53 4.93
C GLU A 203 12.07 -1.15 5.31
N ARG A 204 11.63 0.07 4.95
CA ARG A 204 10.24 0.50 5.18
C ARG A 204 9.25 -0.09 4.20
N PHE A 205 9.63 -0.30 2.95
CA PHE A 205 8.81 -1.03 1.98
C PHE A 205 8.56 -2.47 2.43
N GLU A 206 9.61 -3.18 2.85
CA GLU A 206 9.52 -4.56 3.33
C GLU A 206 8.61 -4.68 4.57
N GLN A 207 8.83 -3.82 5.57
CA GLN A 207 8.01 -3.77 6.78
C GLN A 207 6.53 -3.46 6.48
N SER A 208 6.28 -2.52 5.56
CA SER A 208 4.92 -2.12 5.21
C SER A 208 4.21 -3.18 4.38
N THR A 209 4.92 -3.85 3.47
CA THR A 209 4.40 -5.01 2.71
C THR A 209 3.94 -6.11 3.66
N THR A 210 4.80 -6.48 4.62
CA THR A 210 4.47 -7.50 5.64
C THR A 210 3.27 -7.08 6.49
N SER A 211 3.21 -5.78 6.84
CA SER A 211 2.10 -5.24 7.62
C SER A 211 0.78 -5.31 6.83
N ILE A 212 0.79 -4.96 5.55
CA ILE A 212 -0.38 -5.04 4.68
C ILE A 212 -0.87 -6.49 4.54
N GLU A 213 0.04 -7.46 4.31
CA GLU A 213 -0.33 -8.88 4.23
C GLU A 213 -1.01 -9.37 5.50
N LYS A 214 -0.49 -8.96 6.67
CA LYS A 214 -1.12 -9.27 7.95
C LYS A 214 -2.53 -8.69 8.07
N VAL A 215 -2.75 -7.45 7.63
CA VAL A 215 -4.07 -6.81 7.66
C VAL A 215 -5.04 -7.51 6.70
N ILE A 216 -4.59 -7.87 5.49
CA ILE A 216 -5.39 -8.64 4.54
C ILE A 216 -5.82 -9.98 5.15
N ASN A 217 -4.89 -10.75 5.71
CA ASN A 217 -5.20 -12.04 6.33
C ASN A 217 -6.19 -11.90 7.50
N ASN A 218 -6.07 -10.83 8.30
CA ASN A 218 -6.99 -10.54 9.40
C ASN A 218 -8.39 -10.14 8.89
N LEU A 219 -8.47 -9.41 7.79
CA LEU A 219 -9.73 -9.06 7.12
C LEU A 219 -10.42 -10.31 6.57
N GLU A 220 -9.70 -11.17 5.88
CA GLU A 220 -10.20 -12.44 5.34
C GLU A 220 -10.69 -13.36 6.46
N SER A 221 -9.88 -13.53 7.51
CA SER A 221 -10.26 -14.32 8.68
C SER A 221 -11.52 -13.78 9.34
N TYR A 222 -11.64 -12.45 9.48
CA TYR A 222 -12.83 -11.84 10.05
C TYR A 222 -14.07 -12.10 9.18
N LYS A 223 -13.96 -11.89 7.86
CA LYS A 223 -15.02 -12.18 6.89
C LYS A 223 -15.53 -13.62 7.00
N ASP A 224 -14.64 -14.59 7.22
CA ASP A 224 -14.99 -16.01 7.37
C ASP A 224 -15.60 -16.34 8.75
N THR A 225 -15.28 -15.57 9.79
CA THR A 225 -15.81 -15.79 11.15
C THR A 225 -17.15 -15.14 11.43
N VAL A 226 -17.63 -14.18 10.62
CA VAL A 226 -18.97 -13.59 10.77
C VAL A 226 -20.00 -14.69 10.44
N PRO A 227 -20.69 -15.28 11.44
CA PRO A 227 -21.56 -16.42 11.20
C PRO A 227 -22.75 -15.98 10.33
N GLU A 228 -23.28 -16.89 9.50
CA GLU A 228 -24.62 -16.74 8.88
C GLU A 228 -25.77 -16.53 9.89
N ILE A 229 -25.47 -16.54 11.19
CA ILE A 229 -26.40 -16.70 12.31
C ILE A 229 -26.75 -15.35 12.98
N MET A 230 -26.11 -14.22 12.62
CA MET A 230 -26.42 -12.90 13.22
C MET A 230 -27.76 -12.29 12.75
N TYR A 231 -28.50 -12.97 11.86
CA TYR A 231 -29.79 -12.51 11.32
C TYR A 231 -30.93 -13.53 11.50
N GLY A 232 -30.79 -14.46 12.46
CA GLY A 232 -31.81 -15.44 12.84
C GLY A 232 -32.81 -14.90 13.85
#